data_AF-A0A2R5EMX0-F1
#
_entry.id   AF-A0A2R5EMX0-F1
#
_cell.length_a   1.000
_cell.length_b   1.000
_cell.length_c   1.000
_cell.angle_alpha   90.00
_cell.angle_beta   90.00
_cell.angle_gamma   90.00
#
_symmetry.space_group_name_H-M   'P 1'
#
loop_
_entity.id
_entity.type
_entity.pdbx_description
1 polymer ?
#
loop_
_entity_poly.entity_id
_entity_poly.type
_entity_poly.pdbx_seq_one_letter_code
_entity_poly.pdbx_strand_id
1 'polypeptide(L)' 'MKTNCENFRYVEKARPHRDLTFKFYNDGKLVIIDNNTEEVIRPKDLRGDSRDFYVRKRIAFIKNVVAASQLKYA' A
#
# COMPACT_ATOMS: atom_id res chain seq x y z
N MET A 1 11.71 -6.82 -16.42
CA MET A 1 11.85 -7.25 -15.01
C MET A 1 10.46 -7.34 -14.40
N LYS A 2 10.01 -8.49 -13.91
CA LYS A 2 8.80 -8.56 -13.09
C LYS A 2 9.11 -7.80 -11.79
N THR A 3 8.61 -6.58 -11.65
CA THR A 3 8.61 -5.89 -10.35
C THR A 3 7.76 -6.71 -9.40
N ASN A 4 8.40 -7.48 -8.52
CA ASN A 4 7.73 -8.08 -7.38
C ASN A 4 7.13 -6.94 -6.56
N CYS A 5 5.81 -7.01 -6.37
CA CYS A 5 5.07 -6.06 -5.57
C CYS A 5 4.09 -6.84 -4.69
N GLU A 6 3.97 -6.40 -3.44
CA GLU A 6 2.98 -6.91 -2.49
C GLU A 6 1.66 -6.17 -2.74
N ASN A 7 0.61 -6.93 -3.02
CA ASN A 7 -0.72 -6.41 -3.31
C ASN A 7 -1.65 -6.65 -2.12
N PHE A 8 -2.33 -5.60 -1.67
CA PHE A 8 -3.35 -5.68 -0.64
C PHE A 8 -4.65 -5.03 -1.13
N ARG A 9 -5.75 -5.78 -1.11
CA ARG A 9 -7.08 -5.24 -1.37
C ARG A 9 -7.73 -4.81 -0.06
N TYR A 10 -8.42 -3.67 -0.08
CA TYR A 10 -9.17 -3.14 1.04
C TYR A 10 -10.45 -2.47 0.56
N VAL A 11 -11.58 -2.92 1.08
CA VAL A 11 -12.90 -2.34 0.77
C VAL A 11 -13.33 -1.46 1.94
N GLU A 12 -13.62 -0.19 1.66
CA GLU A 12 -14.07 0.76 2.68
C GLU A 12 -15.45 0.37 3.22
N LYS A 13 -15.56 0.31 4.56
CA LYS A 13 -16.80 -0.04 5.24
C LYS A 13 -17.82 1.09 5.26
N ALA A 14 -17.36 2.33 5.15
CA ALA A 14 -18.19 3.52 5.11
C ALA A 14 -18.18 4.13 3.70
N ARG A 15 -19.19 4.96 3.40
CA ARG A 15 -19.23 5.72 2.14
C ARG A 15 -17.92 6.49 1.93
N PRO A 16 -17.33 6.49 0.72
CA PRO A 16 -17.93 6.06 -0.54
C PRO A 16 -17.84 4.55 -0.86
N HIS A 17 -17.42 3.70 0.08
CA HIS A 17 -17.25 2.26 -0.13
C HIS A 17 -16.27 1.93 -1.27
N ARG A 18 -15.17 2.69 -1.36
CA ARG A 18 -14.14 2.44 -2.38
C ARG A 18 -13.54 1.06 -2.18
N ASP A 19 -13.31 0.38 -3.29
CA ASP A 19 -12.58 -0.88 -3.33
C ASP A 19 -11.15 -0.56 -3.78
N LEU A 20 -10.21 -0.55 -2.84
CA LEU A 20 -8.86 -0.06 -3.08
C LEU A 20 -7.87 -1.22 -3.19
N THR A 21 -7.00 -1.18 -4.19
CA THR A 21 -5.83 -2.04 -4.31
C THR A 21 -4.57 -1.25 -4.02
N PHE A 22 -3.84 -1.64 -2.97
CA PHE A 22 -2.53 -1.10 -2.61
C PHE A 22 -1.43 -2.01 -3.17
N LYS A 23 -0.53 -1.45 -3.98
CA LYS A 23 0.63 -2.15 -4.55
C LYS A 23 1.92 -1.54 -3.99
N PHE A 24 2.60 -2.29 -3.11
CA PHE A 24 3.90 -1.91 -2.55
C PHE A 24 5.00 -2.56 -3.36
N TYR A 25 5.85 -1.75 -3.98
CA TYR A 25 6.96 -2.21 -4.79
C TYR A 25 8.24 -2.29 -3.97
N ASN A 26 9.11 -3.24 -4.31
CA ASN A 26 10.39 -3.45 -3.60
C ASN A 26 11.33 -2.23 -3.63
N ASP A 27 11.16 -1.32 -4.59
CA ASP A 27 11.88 -0.04 -4.66
C ASP A 27 11.32 1.04 -3.72
N GLY A 28 10.30 0.70 -2.92
CA GLY A 28 9.61 1.60 -2.01
C GLY A 28 8.47 2.38 -2.65
N LYS A 29 8.23 2.25 -3.96
CA LYS A 29 7.08 2.88 -4.62
C LYS A 29 5.77 2.29 -4.09
N LEU A 30 4.74 3.13 -4.07
CA LEU A 30 3.37 2.73 -3.77
C LEU A 30 2.45 3.21 -4.88
N VAL A 31 1.56 2.33 -5.32
CA VAL A 31 0.42 2.69 -6.16
C VAL A 31 -0.84 2.24 -5.45
N ILE A 32 -1.84 3.13 -5.36
CA ILE A 32 -3.15 2.82 -4.83
C ILE A 32 -4.13 3.01 -5.98
N ILE A 33 -4.95 2.00 -6.25
CA ILE A 33 -5.93 2.01 -7.34
C ILE A 33 -7.31 1.87 -6.73
N ASP A 34 -8.26 2.72 -7.12
CA ASP A 34 -9.67 2.46 -6.89
C ASP A 34 -10.17 1.49 -7.98
N ASN A 35 -10.54 0.28 -7.58
CA ASN A 35 -10.97 -0.78 -8.49
C ASN A 35 -12.34 -0.47 -9.15
N ASN A 36 -13.10 0.49 -8.61
CA ASN A 36 -14.39 0.87 -9.19
C ASN A 36 -14.22 1.90 -10.32
N THR A 37 -13.31 2.86 -10.16
CA THR A 37 -13.08 3.95 -11.13
C THR A 37 -11.81 3.77 -11.96
N GLU A 38 -10.98 2.79 -11.61
CA GLU A 38 -9.63 2.57 -12.13
C GLU A 38 -8.65 3.74 -11.89
N GLU A 39 -9.03 4.70 -11.05
CA GLU A 39 -8.22 5.88 -10.77
C GLU A 39 -7.07 5.57 -9.81
N VAL A 40 -5.94 6.26 -10.01
CA VAL A 40 -4.82 6.22 -9.07
C VAL A 40 -5.07 7.20 -7.94
N ILE A 41 -5.17 6.66 -6.72
CA ILE A 41 -5.42 7.42 -5.51
C ILE A 41 -4.10 7.76 -4.81
N ARG A 42 -3.96 8.98 -4.29
CA ARG A 42 -2.78 9.34 -3.48
C ARG A 42 -3.07 9.05 -2.01
N PRO A 43 -2.04 8.74 -1.20
CA PRO A 43 -2.23 8.49 0.24
C PRO A 43 -2.96 9.61 1.00
N LYS A 44 -2.81 10.88 0.56
CA LYS A 44 -3.50 12.04 1.14
C LYS A 44 -5.01 12.07 0.86
N ASP A 45 -5.45 11.35 -0.16
CA ASP A 45 -6.85 11.26 -0.61
C ASP A 45 -7.59 10.09 0.09
N LEU A 46 -6.88 9.30 0.92
CA LEU A 46 -7.44 8.29 1.81
C LEU A 46 -8.06 8.94 3.05
N ARG A 47 -9.13 8.33 3.60
CA ARG A 47 -9.80 8.81 4.81
C ARG A 47 -10.20 7.66 5.71
N GLY A 48 -10.31 7.94 7.01
CA GLY A 48 -10.73 6.97 8.02
C GLY A 48 -9.91 5.68 7.95
N ASP A 49 -10.62 4.54 7.93
CA ASP A 49 -10.02 3.22 8.05
C ASP A 49 -9.10 2.84 6.88
N SER A 50 -9.33 3.34 5.65
CA SER A 50 -8.43 3.06 4.52
C SER A 50 -7.08 3.76 4.68
N ARG A 51 -7.07 4.95 5.29
CA ARG A 51 -5.83 5.67 5.63
C ARG A 51 -5.08 4.96 6.73
N ASP A 52 -5.79 4.49 7.76
CA ASP A 52 -5.16 3.74 8.85
C ASP A 52 -4.60 2.39 8.39
N PHE A 53 -5.36 1.66 7.54
CA PHE A 53 -4.88 0.45 6.87
C PHE A 53 -3.58 0.71 6.10
N TYR A 54 -3.57 1.78 5.28
CA TYR A 54 -2.39 2.20 4.54
C TYR A 54 -1.19 2.44 5.45
N VAL A 55 -1.35 3.22 6.53
CA VAL A 55 -0.25 3.55 7.45
C VAL A 55 0.32 2.29 8.08
N ARG A 56 -0.54 1.39 8.59
CA ARG A 56 -0.11 0.13 9.21
C ARG A 56 0.69 -0.74 8.23
N LYS A 57 0.21 -0.89 6.99
CA LYS A 57 0.92 -1.65 5.95
C LYS A 57 2.21 -0.98 5.52
N ARG A 58 2.24 0.35 5.39
CA ARG A 58 3.45 1.10 5.01
C ARG A 58 4.55 0.97 6.07
N ILE A 59 4.20 1.05 7.35
CA ILE A 59 5.16 0.86 8.45
C ILE A 59 5.73 -0.56 8.42
N ALA A 60 4.88 -1.59 8.29
CA ALA A 60 5.33 -2.98 8.21
C ALA A 60 6.26 -3.21 7.03
N PHE A 61 5.90 -2.69 5.86
CA PHE A 61 6.73 -2.76 4.66
C PHE A 61 8.12 -2.13 4.87
N ILE A 62 8.18 -0.92 5.41
CA ILE A 62 9.46 -0.23 5.69
C ILE A 62 10.31 -1.05 6.68
N LYS A 63 9.70 -1.55 7.76
CA LYS A 63 10.42 -2.38 8.75
C LYS A 63 11.05 -3.62 8.10
N ASN A 64 10.31 -4.31 7.23
CA ASN A 64 10.81 -5.48 6.51
C ASN A 64 11.98 -5.11 5.58
N VAL A 65 11.88 -3.99 4.85
CA VAL A 65 12.96 -3.51 3.96
C VAL A 65 14.22 -3.17 4.76
N VAL A 66 14.08 -2.49 5.91
CA VAL A 66 15.23 -2.16 6.77
C VAL A 66 15.88 -3.42 7.32
N ALA A 67 15.10 -4.37 7.85
CA ALA A 67 15.62 -5.63 8.37
C ALA A 67 16.36 -6.44 7.29
N ALA A 68 15.79 -6.53 6.08
CA ALA A 68 16.43 -7.19 4.95
C ALA A 68 17.74 -6.50 4.53
N SER A 69 17.78 -5.16 4.61
CA SER A 69 18.99 -4.39 4.31
C SER A 69 20.08 -4.62 5.36
N GLN A 70 19.73 -4.66 6.64
CA GLN A 70 20.66 -4.95 7.73
C GLN A 70 21.27 -6.35 7.59
N LEU A 71 20.45 -7.37 7.26
CA LEU A 71 20.94 -8.73 7.02
C LEU A 71 21.91 -8.85 5.84
N LYS A 72 21.78 -7.99 4.82
CA LYS A 72 22.65 -8.02 3.64
C LYS A 72 24.05 -7.48 3.92
N TYR A 73 24.18 -6.57 4.88
CA TYR A 73 25.43 -5.88 5.21
C TYR A 73 25.95 -6.22 6.63
N ALA A 74 25.36 -7.23 7.26
CA ALA A 74 25.87 -7.88 8.48
C ALA A 74 26.83 -9.01 8.10
#